data_AF-A0A090W6N5-F1
#
_entry.id   AF-A0A090W6N5-F1
#
_cell.length_a   1.000
_cell.length_b   1.000
_cell.length_c   1.000
_cell.angle_alpha   90.00
_cell.angle_beta   90.00
_cell.angle_gamma   90.00
#
_symmetry.space_group_name_H-M   'P 1'
#
loop_
_entity.id
_entity.type
_entity.pdbx_description
1 polymer ?
#
loop_
_entity_poly.entity_id
_entity_poly.type
_entity_poly.pdbx_seq_one_letter_code
_entity_poly.pdbx_strand_id
1 'polypeptide(L)'
;MESILLTLRKAGILGSKKGKHGGYYLRYEPSEIKMTDVMRVLEGPIAMVPCVSLNYYEKCDDCPDEHKCSVHKLMVEVRDSTLKVLRNTSLADLSNIDL
;
A
#
# COMPACT_ATOMS: atom_id res chain seq x y z
N MET A 1 -4.39 2.72 -17.28
CA MET A 1 -5.15 1.59 -16.70
C MET A 1 -4.41 0.26 -16.87
N GLU A 2 -3.86 -0.05 -18.06
CA GLU A 2 -3.09 -1.30 -18.27
C GLU A 2 -1.87 -1.44 -17.33
N SER A 3 -1.22 -0.33 -16.96
CA SER A 3 -0.07 -0.35 -16.03
C SER A 3 -0.45 -0.88 -14.64
N ILE A 4 -1.56 -0.42 -14.05
CA ILE A 4 -2.02 -0.82 -12.73
C ILE A 4 -2.34 -2.32 -12.69
N LEU A 5 -3.12 -2.81 -13.67
CA LEU A 5 -3.48 -4.23 -13.75
C LEU A 5 -2.26 -5.12 -13.94
N LEU A 6 -1.31 -4.68 -14.77
CA LEU A 6 -0.05 -5.39 -14.97
C LEU A 6 0.80 -5.43 -13.70
N THR A 7 0.90 -4.31 -12.96
CA THR A 7 1.63 -4.22 -11.70
C THR A 7 1.02 -5.15 -10.65
N LEU A 8 -0.30 -5.12 -10.46
CA LEU A 8 -1.00 -6.00 -9.53
C LEU A 8 -0.87 -7.48 -9.92
N ARG A 9 -0.82 -7.80 -11.22
CA ARG A 9 -0.53 -9.17 -11.70
C ARG A 9 0.89 -9.59 -11.38
N LYS A 10 1.88 -8.72 -11.61
CA LYS A 10 3.29 -9.00 -11.27
C LYS A 10 3.47 -9.20 -9.77
N ALA A 11 2.74 -8.44 -8.95
CA ALA A 11 2.70 -8.62 -7.50
C ALA A 11 1.90 -9.84 -7.03
N GLY A 12 1.26 -10.58 -7.95
CA GLY A 12 0.54 -11.81 -7.64
C GLY A 12 -0.85 -11.61 -7.04
N ILE A 13 -1.37 -10.38 -7.00
CA ILE A 13 -2.74 -10.09 -6.56
C ILE A 13 -3.74 -10.50 -7.67
N LEU A 14 -3.37 -10.23 -8.93
CA LEU A 14 -4.17 -10.63 -10.09
C LEU A 14 -3.55 -11.81 -10.85
N GLY A 15 -4.42 -12.64 -11.41
CA GLY A 15 -4.11 -13.57 -12.49
C GLY A 15 -4.55 -12.98 -13.83
N SER A 16 -4.15 -13.61 -14.93
CA SER A 16 -4.64 -13.24 -16.26
C SER A 16 -4.89 -14.46 -17.12
N LYS A 17 -5.99 -14.46 -17.88
CA LYS A 17 -6.34 -15.51 -18.86
C LYS A 17 -6.35 -14.90 -20.26
N LYS A 18 -5.75 -15.58 -21.24
CA LYS A 18 -5.78 -15.19 -22.66
C LYS A 18 -7.05 -15.71 -23.36
N GLY A 19 -7.40 -15.10 -24.50
CA GLY A 19 -8.48 -15.54 -25.39
C GLY A 19 -9.67 -14.58 -25.41
N LYS A 20 -10.69 -14.90 -26.22
CA LYS A 20 -11.89 -14.06 -26.46
C LYS A 20 -12.67 -13.71 -25.18
N HIS A 21 -12.61 -14.59 -24.17
CA HIS A 21 -13.19 -14.39 -22.83
C HIS A 21 -12.10 -14.31 -21.75
N GLY A 22 -10.92 -13.83 -22.13
CA GLY A 22 -9.81 -13.57 -21.24
C GLY A 22 -10.00 -12.30 -20.42
N GLY A 23 -9.03 -11.99 -19.58
CA GLY A 23 -9.07 -10.84 -18.68
C GLY A 23 -8.22 -11.07 -17.44
N TYR A 24 -8.28 -10.11 -16.52
CA TYR A 24 -7.69 -10.23 -15.19
C TYR A 24 -8.74 -10.76 -14.20
N TYR A 25 -8.26 -11.47 -13.17
CA TYR A 25 -9.10 -11.97 -12.08
C TYR A 25 -8.30 -11.93 -10.76
N LEU A 26 -8.98 -11.85 -9.62
CA LEU A 26 -8.33 -11.88 -8.31
C LEU A 26 -7.83 -13.29 -8.01
N ARG A 27 -6.61 -13.41 -7.47
CA ARG A 27 -6.02 -14.71 -7.08
C ARG A 27 -6.41 -15.15 -5.68
N TYR A 28 -6.99 -14.24 -4.90
CA TYR A 28 -7.43 -14.44 -3.52
C TYR A 28 -8.83 -13.85 -3.37
N GLU A 29 -9.54 -14.24 -2.32
CA GLU A 29 -10.83 -13.63 -2.03
C GLU A 29 -10.66 -12.13 -1.72
N PRO A 30 -11.59 -11.24 -2.14
CA PRO A 30 -11.44 -9.80 -1.91
C PRO A 30 -11.25 -9.43 -0.43
N SER A 31 -11.77 -10.24 0.50
CA SER A 31 -11.63 -10.06 1.96
C SER A 31 -10.22 -10.37 2.48
N GLU A 32 -9.44 -11.16 1.75
CA GLU A 32 -8.06 -11.51 2.08
C GLU A 32 -7.05 -10.46 1.58
N ILE A 33 -7.45 -9.62 0.64
CA ILE A 33 -6.57 -8.62 0.03
C ILE A 33 -6.60 -7.34 0.87
N LYS A 34 -5.59 -7.14 1.73
CA LYS A 34 -5.48 -5.93 2.56
C LYS A 34 -5.05 -4.72 1.75
N MET A 35 -5.63 -3.56 2.07
CA MET A 35 -5.28 -2.32 1.39
C MET A 35 -3.84 -1.89 1.61
N THR A 36 -3.18 -2.34 2.69
CA THR A 36 -1.73 -2.13 2.83
C THR A 36 -0.91 -2.75 1.71
N ASP A 37 -1.32 -3.90 1.19
CA ASP A 37 -0.56 -4.61 0.15
C ASP A 37 -0.79 -3.97 -1.21
N VAL A 38 -2.05 -3.60 -1.49
CA VAL A 38 -2.41 -2.83 -2.69
C VAL A 38 -1.65 -1.51 -2.73
N MET A 39 -1.67 -0.74 -1.63
CA MET A 39 -1.00 0.56 -1.56
C MET A 39 0.51 0.43 -1.74
N ARG A 40 1.13 -0.60 -1.14
CA ARG A 40 2.58 -0.84 -1.33
C ARG A 40 2.95 -1.18 -2.75
N VAL A 41 2.12 -1.94 -3.44
CA VAL A 41 2.36 -2.35 -4.82
C VAL A 41 2.19 -1.18 -5.80
N LEU A 42 1.25 -0.28 -5.54
CA LEU A 42 0.93 0.81 -6.45
C LEU A 42 1.70 2.10 -6.15
N GLU A 43 1.76 2.50 -4.88
CA GLU A 43 2.29 3.79 -4.45
C GLU A 43 3.64 3.65 -3.69
N GLY A 44 4.00 2.44 -3.28
CA GLY A 44 5.25 2.18 -2.56
C GLY A 44 5.12 2.35 -1.03
N PRO A 45 6.13 2.92 -0.35
CA PRO A 45 6.15 2.99 1.11
C PRO A 45 4.91 3.70 1.68
N ILE A 46 4.27 3.10 2.68
CA ILE A 46 3.23 3.77 3.48
C ILE A 46 3.94 4.59 4.56
N ALA A 47 4.54 5.70 4.14
CA ALA A 47 5.24 6.66 4.98
C ALA A 47 5.41 7.97 4.19
N MET A 48 5.17 9.12 4.83
CA MET A 48 5.29 10.41 4.15
C MET A 48 6.73 10.91 4.03
N VAL A 49 7.63 10.40 4.87
CA VAL A 49 9.07 10.67 4.82
C VAL A 49 9.82 9.34 5.00
N PRO A 50 11.00 9.17 4.37
CA PRO A 50 11.65 7.88 4.34
C PRO A 50 12.19 7.44 5.71
N CYS A 51 12.54 8.39 6.59
CA CYS A 51 13.03 8.08 7.94
C CYS A 51 11.98 7.46 8.85
N VAL A 52 10.71 7.47 8.46
CA VAL A 52 9.65 6.75 9.18
C VAL A 52 9.19 5.50 8.40
N SER A 53 9.72 5.20 7.23
CA SER A 53 9.30 4.00 6.50
C SER A 53 9.72 2.72 7.22
N LEU A 54 8.78 1.77 7.37
CA LEU A 54 9.06 0.46 7.97
C LEU A 54 9.73 -0.54 7.01
N ASN A 55 9.66 -0.30 5.70
CA ASN A 55 10.16 -1.24 4.68
C ASN A 55 11.19 -0.60 3.72
N TYR A 56 11.32 0.72 3.75
CA TYR A 56 12.17 1.50 2.84
C TYR A 56 12.78 2.67 3.61
N TYR A 57 13.37 2.37 4.76
CA TYR A 57 13.95 3.39 5.63
C TYR A 57 15.14 4.07 4.94
N GLU A 58 15.17 5.39 5.01
CA GLU A 58 16.32 6.21 4.65
C GLU A 58 16.42 7.38 5.61
N LYS A 59 17.64 7.69 6.07
CA LYS A 59 17.87 8.82 6.96
C LYS A 59 17.67 10.11 6.18
N CYS A 60 17.05 11.12 6.80
CA CYS A 60 16.99 12.44 6.19
C CYS A 60 18.37 13.13 6.24
N ASP A 61 18.78 13.75 5.13
CA ASP A 61 20.04 14.49 5.02
C ASP A 61 20.13 15.64 6.03
N ASP A 62 19.02 16.36 6.23
CA ASP A 62 18.93 17.51 7.14
C ASP A 62 18.60 17.12 8.60
N CYS A 63 18.64 15.82 8.94
CA CYS A 63 18.30 15.35 10.28
C CYS A 63 19.56 14.98 11.07
N PRO A 64 19.99 15.82 12.03
CA PRO A 64 21.14 15.50 12.87
C PRO A 64 20.86 14.32 13.80
N ASP A 65 19.62 14.21 14.31
CA ASP A 65 19.17 13.17 15.25
C ASP A 65 17.64 12.99 15.19
N GLU A 66 17.18 11.81 14.79
CA GLU A 66 15.75 11.48 14.63
C GLU A 66 14.99 11.44 15.96
N HIS A 67 15.67 11.14 17.08
CA HIS A 67 15.04 11.18 18.40
C HIS A 67 14.73 12.60 18.87
N LYS A 68 15.41 13.60 18.29
CA LYS A 68 15.18 15.02 18.55
C LYS A 68 14.40 15.72 17.44
N CYS A 69 14.24 15.07 16.28
CA CYS A 69 13.48 15.59 15.16
C CYS A 69 11.98 15.56 15.44
N SER A 70 11.37 16.74 15.62
CA SER A 70 9.92 16.88 15.83
C SER A 70 9.11 16.40 14.62
N VAL A 71 9.63 16.58 13.40
CA VAL A 71 8.98 16.10 12.17
C VAL A 71 8.96 14.57 12.14
N HIS A 72 10.05 13.89 12.52
CA HIS A 72 10.08 12.42 12.59
C HIS A 72 9.00 11.90 13.55
N LYS A 73 8.89 12.47 14.76
CA LYS A 73 7.88 12.06 15.75
C LYS A 73 6.46 12.21 15.21
N LEU A 74 6.14 13.37 14.64
CA LEU A 74 4.83 13.60 14.02
C LEU A 74 4.56 12.61 12.87
N MET A 75 5.55 12.40 12.00
CA MET A 75 5.39 11.52 10.84
C MET A 75 5.28 10.03 11.21
N VAL A 76 5.86 9.61 12.33
CA VAL A 76 5.62 8.27 12.91
C VAL A 76 4.14 8.11 13.27
N GLU A 77 3.53 9.10 13.93
CA GLU A 77 2.12 9.04 14.30
C GLU A 77 1.20 9.03 13.06
N VAL A 78 1.51 9.85 12.05
CA VAL A 78 0.76 9.87 10.78
C VAL A 78 0.87 8.50 10.09
N ARG A 79 2.08 7.97 9.95
CA ARG A 79 2.33 6.65 9.36
C ARG A 79 1.53 5.56 10.06
N ASP A 80 1.58 5.51 11.38
CA ASP A 80 0.93 4.45 12.16
C ASP A 80 -0.60 4.56 12.09
N SER A 81 -1.13 5.78 12.05
CA SER A 81 -2.55 6.04 11.83
C SER A 81 -3.00 5.59 10.43
N THR A 82 -2.24 5.92 9.39
CA THR A 82 -2.52 5.47 8.02
C THR A 82 -2.45 3.94 7.91
N LEU A 83 -1.42 3.32 8.49
CA LEU A 83 -1.29 1.86 8.52
C LEU A 83 -2.46 1.20 9.25
N LYS A 84 -2.94 1.79 10.35
CA LYS A 84 -4.08 1.25 11.10
C LYS A 84 -5.34 1.20 10.24
N VAL A 85 -5.62 2.26 9.48
CA VAL A 85 -6.76 2.29 8.54
C VAL A 85 -6.56 1.21 7.48
N LEU A 86 -5.44 1.25 6.75
CA LEU A 86 -5.20 0.34 5.61
C LEU A 86 -5.09 -1.14 6.00
N ARG A 87 -4.61 -1.48 7.20
CA ARG A 87 -4.53 -2.87 7.68
C ARG A 87 -5.90 -3.44 8.01
N ASN A 88 -6.82 -2.60 8.46
CA ASN A 88 -8.16 -2.99 8.86
C ASN A 88 -9.16 -2.95 7.69
N THR A 89 -8.74 -2.46 6.51
CA THR A 89 -9.54 -2.43 5.29
C THR A 89 -9.05 -3.47 4.29
N SER A 90 -9.95 -4.31 3.81
CA SER A 90 -9.75 -5.23 2.69
C SER A 90 -10.35 -4.65 1.40
N LEU A 91 -10.03 -5.26 0.26
CA LEU A 91 -10.64 -4.88 -1.01
C LEU A 91 -12.17 -5.10 -1.00
N ALA A 92 -12.66 -6.13 -0.31
CA ALA A 92 -14.10 -6.37 -0.13
C ALA A 92 -14.80 -5.20 0.57
N ASP A 93 -14.15 -4.59 1.56
CA ASP A 93 -14.73 -3.49 2.33
C ASP A 93 -14.99 -2.27 1.43
N LEU A 94 -14.16 -2.06 0.40
CA LEU A 94 -14.34 -0.95 -0.55
C LEU A 94 -15.49 -1.18 -1.53
N SER A 95 -15.78 -2.43 -1.90
CA SER A 95 -16.91 -2.74 -2.78
C SER A 95 -18.27 -2.59 -2.12
N ASN A 96 -18.30 -2.51 -0.79
CA ASN A 96 -19.53 -2.37 0.01
C ASN A 96 -19.74 -0.92 0.51
N ILE A 97 -18.94 0.04 0.03
CA ILE A 97 -19.17 1.46 0.32
C ILE A 97 -20.20 1.96 -0.69
N ASP A 98 -21.44 2.12 -0.24
CA ASP A 98 -22.43 2.91 -0.96
C ASP A 98 -21.92 4.36 -1.01
N LEU A 99 -21.53 4.81 -2.21
CA LEU A 99 -21.16 6.20 -2.52
C LEU A 99 -22.37 6.99 -3.02
#